data_AF-A0A968XZV7-F1
#
_entry.id   AF-A0A968XZV7-F1
#
_cell.length_a   1.000
_cell.length_b   1.000
_cell.length_c   1.000
_cell.angle_alpha   90.00
_cell.angle_beta   90.00
_cell.angle_gamma   90.00
#
_symmetry.space_group_name_H-M   'P 1'
#
loop_
_entity.id
_entity.type
_entity.pdbx_description
1 polymer ?
#
loop_
_entity_poly.entity_id
_entity_poly.type
_entity_poly.pdbx_seq_one_letter_code
_entity_poly.pdbx_strand_id
1 'polypeptide(L)' 'MQRVTLEEASQKLLGLVEAALNGEEVLLLKDNQPVIKLLSLEPKVKRYPAKAGSAKGMIWMADDLDAPLEDFKEYME' A
#
# COMPACT_ATOMS: atom_id res chain seq x y z
N MET A 1 -13.50 -6.56 -1.62
CA MET A 1 -13.92 -6.27 -0.23
C MET A 1 -15.17 -7.07 0.05
N GLN A 2 -15.07 -8.04 0.94
CA GLN A 2 -16.13 -8.99 1.27
C GLN A 2 -16.68 -8.68 2.66
N ARG A 3 -18.00 -8.78 2.85
CA ARG A 3 -18.68 -8.59 4.14
C ARG A 3 -19.45 -9.86 4.45
N VAL A 4 -19.23 -10.43 5.62
CA VAL A 4 -19.85 -11.69 6.05
C VAL A 4 -20.29 -11.59 7.50
N THR A 5 -21.37 -12.26 7.87
CA THR A 5 -21.76 -12.33 9.29
C THR A 5 -20.82 -13.25 10.08
N LEU A 6 -20.87 -13.16 11.40
CA LEU A 6 -20.12 -14.08 12.27
C LEU A 6 -20.57 -15.54 12.06
N GLU A 7 -21.85 -15.82 11.85
CA GLU A 7 -22.32 -17.19 11.56
C GLU A 7 -21.74 -17.71 10.25
N GLU A 8 -21.81 -16.93 9.17
CA GLU A 8 -21.26 -17.32 7.85
C GLU A 8 -19.76 -17.54 7.92
N ALA A 9 -19.06 -16.68 8.65
CA ALA A 9 -17.63 -16.78 8.82
C ALA A 9 -17.19 -18.00 9.60
N SER A 10 -17.95 -18.41 10.62
CA SER A 10 -17.67 -19.65 11.35
C SER A 10 -17.72 -20.89 10.46
N GLN A 11 -18.62 -20.90 9.46
CA GLN A 11 -18.79 -22.02 8.52
C GLN A 11 -17.78 -22.00 7.39
N LYS A 12 -17.35 -20.80 6.95
CA LYS A 12 -16.48 -20.61 5.78
C LYS A 12 -15.11 -20.03 6.14
N LEU A 13 -14.66 -20.20 7.39
CA LEU A 13 -13.47 -19.54 7.92
C LEU A 13 -12.23 -19.79 7.05
N LEU A 14 -12.01 -21.03 6.62
CA LEU A 14 -10.86 -21.41 5.79
C LEU A 14 -10.80 -20.59 4.49
N GLY A 15 -11.91 -20.51 3.75
CA GLY A 15 -11.96 -19.73 2.51
C GLY A 15 -11.79 -18.23 2.73
N LEU A 16 -12.29 -17.69 3.85
CA LEU A 16 -12.09 -16.29 4.21
C LEU A 16 -10.63 -15.98 4.57
N VAL A 17 -9.94 -16.92 5.21
CA VAL A 17 -8.51 -16.81 5.49
C VAL A 17 -7.72 -16.83 4.19
N GLU A 18 -8.02 -17.74 3.26
CA GLU A 18 -7.38 -17.79 1.94
C GLU A 18 -7.60 -16.48 1.16
N ALA A 19 -8.83 -15.95 1.16
CA ALA A 19 -9.13 -14.66 0.55
C ALA A 19 -8.29 -13.53 1.19
N ALA A 20 -8.18 -13.50 2.52
CA ALA A 20 -7.36 -12.52 3.22
C ALA A 20 -5.86 -12.65 2.92
N LEU A 21 -5.34 -13.87 2.81
CA LEU A 21 -3.95 -14.17 2.42
C LEU A 21 -3.64 -13.74 0.98
N ASN A 22 -4.56 -14.03 0.05
CA ASN A 22 -4.49 -13.54 -1.34
C ASN A 22 -4.68 -12.04 -1.45
N GLY A 23 -5.19 -11.44 -0.38
CA GLY A 23 -5.15 -10.02 -0.20
C GLY A 23 -6.44 -9.26 -0.28
N GLU A 24 -7.54 -9.99 -0.27
CA GLU A 24 -8.85 -9.41 -0.20
C GLU A 24 -9.12 -8.88 1.21
N GLU A 25 -9.81 -7.75 1.25
CA GLU A 25 -10.29 -7.21 2.50
C GLU A 25 -11.59 -7.91 2.90
N VAL A 26 -11.59 -8.62 4.03
CA VAL A 26 -12.76 -9.32 4.57
C VAL A 26 -13.19 -8.66 5.89
N LEU A 27 -14.46 -8.24 5.96
CA LEU A 27 -15.09 -7.69 7.15
C LEU A 27 -16.11 -8.66 7.74
N LEU A 28 -16.03 -8.86 9.03
CA LEU A 28 -16.97 -9.64 9.83
C LEU A 28 -17.99 -8.71 10.48
N LEU A 29 -19.25 -9.00 10.27
CA LEU A 29 -20.39 -8.24 10.77
C LEU A 29 -20.97 -8.91 12.02
N LYS A 30 -21.27 -8.11 13.04
CA LYS A 30 -22.14 -8.47 14.16
C LYS A 30 -23.30 -7.47 14.19
N ASP A 31 -24.53 -7.95 14.24
CA ASP A 31 -25.73 -7.09 14.20
C ASP A 31 -25.73 -6.11 13.01
N ASN A 32 -25.29 -6.59 11.85
CA ASN A 32 -25.10 -5.82 10.60
C ASN A 32 -24.07 -4.67 10.67
N GLN A 33 -23.24 -4.63 11.72
CA GLN A 33 -22.15 -3.67 11.88
C GLN A 33 -20.78 -4.36 11.75
N PRO A 34 -19.83 -3.79 10.98
CA PRO A 34 -18.49 -4.35 10.87
C PRO A 34 -17.74 -4.19 12.19
N VAL A 35 -17.36 -5.32 12.78
CA VAL A 35 -16.68 -5.36 14.09
C VAL A 35 -15.26 -5.90 14.01
N ILE A 36 -14.96 -6.77 13.04
CA ILE A 36 -13.64 -7.37 12.87
C ILE A 36 -13.26 -7.31 11.39
N LYS A 37 -11.96 -7.14 11.13
CA LYS A 37 -11.37 -7.16 9.79
C LYS A 37 -10.31 -8.26 9.75
N LEU A 38 -10.44 -9.23 8.84
CA LEU A 38 -9.38 -10.19 8.56
C LEU A 38 -8.35 -9.56 7.64
N LEU A 39 -7.09 -9.64 8.05
CA LEU A 39 -5.93 -9.17 7.31
C LEU A 39 -4.86 -10.24 7.34
N SER A 40 -4.21 -10.46 6.20
CA SER A 40 -2.95 -11.22 6.19
C SER A 40 -1.89 -10.45 6.99
N LEU A 41 -1.19 -11.18 7.86
CA LEU A 41 -0.05 -10.65 8.61
C LEU A 41 1.23 -10.62 7.77
N GLU A 42 1.28 -11.38 6.68
CA GLU A 42 2.42 -11.33 5.80
C GLU A 42 2.44 -10.01 5.04
N PRO A 43 3.59 -9.32 4.99
CA PRO A 43 3.73 -8.15 4.14
C PRO A 43 3.57 -8.61 2.70
N LYS A 44 2.39 -8.35 2.11
CA LYS A 44 2.23 -8.39 0.65
C LYS A 44 3.34 -7.53 0.07
N VAL A 45 4.25 -8.19 -0.63
CA VAL A 45 5.48 -7.60 -1.13
C VAL A 45 6.42 -7.31 0.06
N LYS A 46 7.56 -8.03 0.13
CA LYS A 46 8.77 -7.43 0.70
C LYS A 46 8.88 -6.06 0.05
N ARG A 47 8.44 -4.99 0.73
CA ARG A 47 8.66 -3.62 0.25
C ARG A 47 10.12 -3.63 -0.17
N TYR A 48 10.36 -3.53 -1.48
CA TYR A 48 11.72 -3.50 -2.02
C TYR A 48 12.48 -2.57 -1.09
N PRO A 49 13.58 -3.00 -0.46
CA PRO A 49 14.12 -2.30 0.69
C PRO A 49 14.22 -0.84 0.29
N ALA A 50 13.36 0.00 0.88
CA ALA A 50 13.28 1.42 0.61
C ALA A 50 14.45 2.04 1.37
N LYS A 51 15.65 1.61 0.97
CA LYS A 51 16.90 2.00 1.55
C LYS A 51 17.29 3.28 0.84
N ALA A 52 17.58 4.32 1.63
CA ALA A 52 18.16 5.54 1.10
C ALA A 52 19.37 5.18 0.21
N GLY A 53 19.39 5.73 -1.00
CA GLY A 53 20.44 5.44 -1.99
C GLY A 53 20.25 4.16 -2.81
N SER A 54 19.06 3.53 -2.82
CA SER A 54 18.76 2.37 -3.67
C SER A 54 18.96 2.62 -5.17
N ALA A 55 18.89 3.89 -5.61
CA ALA A 55 19.12 4.31 -7.00
C ALA A 55 20.47 5.03 -7.20
N LYS A 56 21.41 4.94 -6.23
CA LYS A 56 22.72 5.61 -6.33
C LYS A 56 23.47 5.08 -7.56
N GLY A 57 23.86 5.99 -8.45
CA GLY A 57 24.57 5.65 -9.70
C GLY A 57 23.68 5.11 -10.83
N MET A 58 22.37 4.97 -10.62
CA MET A 58 21.40 4.61 -11.66
C MET A 58 20.69 5.81 -12.28
N ILE A 59 20.90 7.00 -11.70
CA ILE A 59 20.28 8.25 -12.13
C ILE A 59 21.37 9.11 -12.76
N TRP A 60 21.08 9.64 -13.94
CA TRP A 60 21.88 10.70 -14.56
C TRP A 60 21.29 12.05 -14.17
N MET A 61 22.16 13.00 -13.83
CA MET A 61 21.82 14.37 -13.49
C MET A 61 22.64 15.27 -14.42
N ALA A 62 21.98 16.24 -15.04
CA ALA A 62 22.66 17.22 -15.87
C ALA A 62 23.49 18.17 -14.99
N ASP A 63 24.65 18.61 -15.51
CA ASP A 63 25.56 19.49 -14.78
C ASP A 63 24.96 20.87 -14.48
N ASP A 64 23.92 21.27 -15.23
CA ASP A 64 23.21 22.53 -15.14
C ASP A 64 21.88 22.44 -14.38
N LEU A 65 21.58 21.33 -13.69
CA LEU A 65 20.31 21.16 -12.98
C LEU A 65 20.02 22.30 -11.98
N ASP A 66 21.05 22.79 -11.29
CA ASP A 66 20.94 23.87 -10.31
C ASP A 66 20.94 25.27 -10.95
N ALA A 67 21.09 25.37 -12.28
CA ALA A 67 21.07 26.65 -12.96
C ALA A 67 19.66 27.27 -12.93
N PRO A 68 19.56 28.60 -12.75
CA PRO A 68 18.28 29.28 -12.82
C PRO A 68 17.68 29.15 -14.22
N LEU A 69 16.38 28.84 -14.28
CA LEU A 69 15.63 28.86 -15.52
C LEU A 69 15.58 30.29 -16.07
N GLU A 70 15.72 30.43 -17.38
CA GLU A 70 15.75 31.73 -18.04
C GLU A 70 14.48 32.54 -17.78
N ASP A 71 13.32 31.87 -17.75
CA ASP A 71 12.03 32.48 -17.46
C ASP A 71 11.90 33.00 -16.01
N PHE A 72 12.80 32.59 -15.11
CA PHE A 72 12.79 33.02 -13.70
C PHE A 72 13.72 34.20 -13.43
N LYS A 73 14.46 34.70 -14.44
CA LYS A 73 15.37 35.84 -14.29
C LYS A 73 14.69 37.10 -13.74
N GLU A 74 13.43 37.33 -14.09
CA GLU A 74 12.63 38.48 -13.64
C GLU A 74 12.38 38.50 -12.12
N TYR A 75 12.51 37.36 -11.44
CA TYR A 75 12.20 37.21 -10.01
C TYR A 75 13.42 37.16 -9.08
N MET A 76 14.64 37.30 -9.63
CA MET A 76 15.90 37.20 -8.87
C MET A 76 16.51 38.56 -8.48
N GLU A 77 15.77 39.66 -8.70
CA GLU A 77 16.13 41.04 -8.32
C GLU A 77 15.66 41.42 -6.90
#